data_AF-I8VPV0-F1
#
_entry.id   AF-I8VPV0-F1
#
_cell.length_a   1.000
_cell.length_b   1.000
_cell.length_c   1.000
_cell.angle_alpha   90.00
_cell.angle_beta   90.00
_cell.angle_gamma   90.00
#
_symmetry.space_group_name_H-M   'P 1'
#
loop_
_entity.id
_entity.type
_entity.pdbx_description
1 polymer ?
#
loop_
_entity_poly.entity_id
_entity_poly.type
_entity_poly.pdbx_seq_one_letter_code
_entity_poly.pdbx_strand_id
1 'polypeptide(L)'
;MKNAIFIIGMFISSITVKAGDISKFVLDNYLIPVDQPGKIIGFIYPAPANIRLLSDTSSLFRIDFKKKAICLKKNKALSVGQMSYRYGITLLIDGKECEFELLKDGFSKNKVVAHRGAWRKKGVLQNSVRSFQNAVELGCQGSEMDVWLTADNKVVLSHDPHVYGLEVENITSLQLFQQTINEKDPVPSLQELLMAVREQNVTHPVIEIKDSQKGLERTLQLTDSVVNIVHRMKMQGYVEYISFNYEVLKRIRELDPTAKTLYLWEGKKQLGDLIKDRISGIDYSYYAYRQDKNLVKNAKGMGLLTNVWTVNDAEELLLYYQQGVDYITTDEPELLLKIINSLN
;
A
#
# COMPACT_ATOMS: atom_id res chain seq x y z
N MET A 1 -28.14 3.74 -11.91
CA MET A 1 -26.84 3.04 -12.05
C MET A 1 -25.93 3.17 -10.82
N LYS A 2 -25.96 4.28 -10.05
CA LYS A 2 -25.11 4.46 -8.84
C LYS A 2 -25.39 3.50 -7.67
N ASN A 3 -26.64 3.05 -7.50
CA ASN A 3 -26.99 2.13 -6.39
C ASN A 3 -26.74 0.64 -6.71
N ALA A 4 -26.44 0.29 -7.96
CA ALA A 4 -26.27 -1.11 -8.35
C ALA A 4 -24.85 -1.64 -8.02
N ILE A 5 -23.82 -0.80 -8.04
CA ILE A 5 -22.44 -1.21 -7.68
C ILE A 5 -22.31 -1.49 -6.19
N PHE A 6 -22.97 -0.72 -5.32
CA PHE A 6 -22.85 -0.88 -3.87
C PHE A 6 -23.59 -2.11 -3.35
N ILE A 7 -24.76 -2.43 -3.92
CA ILE A 7 -25.53 -3.63 -3.54
C ILE A 7 -24.81 -4.93 -3.94
N ILE A 8 -24.01 -4.90 -5.03
CA ILE A 8 -23.19 -6.05 -5.44
C ILE A 8 -22.02 -6.28 -4.45
N GLY A 9 -21.45 -5.24 -3.84
CA GLY A 9 -20.42 -5.36 -2.81
C GLY A 9 -20.89 -6.13 -1.57
N MET A 10 -22.14 -5.91 -1.13
CA MET A 10 -22.74 -6.63 0.00
C MET A 10 -23.10 -8.08 -0.32
N PHE A 11 -23.51 -8.42 -1.53
CA PHE A 11 -23.76 -9.83 -1.86
C PHE A 11 -22.45 -10.65 -1.97
N ILE A 12 -21.32 -10.00 -2.29
CA ILE A 12 -20.00 -10.64 -2.21
C ILE A 12 -19.53 -10.83 -0.75
N SER A 13 -20.15 -10.15 0.24
CA SER A 13 -19.84 -10.36 1.66
C SER A 13 -20.36 -11.71 2.21
N SER A 14 -21.11 -12.47 1.40
CA SER A 14 -21.60 -13.82 1.73
C SER A 14 -20.70 -14.95 1.22
N ILE A 15 -19.61 -14.63 0.52
CA ILE A 15 -18.52 -15.60 0.46
C ILE A 15 -17.86 -15.53 1.83
N THR A 16 -18.23 -16.48 2.69
CA THR A 16 -17.37 -16.93 3.78
C THR A 16 -16.12 -17.50 3.12
N VAL A 17 -15.25 -16.62 2.62
CA VAL A 17 -13.96 -16.96 2.05
C VAL A 17 -13.18 -17.50 3.23
N LYS A 18 -13.04 -18.83 3.29
CA LYS A 18 -12.14 -19.49 4.25
C LYS A 18 -10.82 -18.74 4.25
N ALA A 19 -10.21 -18.56 5.42
CA ALA A 19 -8.84 -18.07 5.51
C ALA A 19 -7.96 -18.93 4.58
N GLY A 20 -7.63 -18.39 3.41
CA GLY A 20 -6.60 -18.97 2.57
C GLY A 20 -5.28 -18.59 3.20
N ASP A 21 -4.44 -19.59 3.44
CA ASP A 21 -3.10 -19.37 3.96
C ASP A 21 -2.34 -18.40 3.03
N ILE A 22 -1.63 -17.44 3.61
CA ILE A 22 -0.63 -16.65 2.88
C ILE A 22 0.27 -17.63 2.14
N SER A 23 0.40 -17.44 0.82
CA SER A 23 1.34 -18.23 0.03
C SER A 23 2.69 -18.22 0.73
N LYS A 24 3.26 -19.41 0.94
CA LYS A 24 4.61 -19.56 1.50
C LYS A 24 5.67 -18.82 0.68
N PHE A 25 5.38 -18.57 -0.59
CA PHE A 25 6.24 -17.87 -1.53
C PHE A 25 5.68 -16.49 -1.89
N VAL A 26 6.53 -15.47 -1.78
CA VAL A 26 6.28 -14.07 -2.16
C VAL A 26 7.37 -13.60 -3.14
N LEU A 27 7.19 -12.43 -3.74
CA LEU A 27 8.20 -11.82 -4.62
C LEU A 27 8.78 -10.57 -3.95
N ASP A 28 10.09 -10.36 -4.10
CA ASP A 28 10.72 -9.12 -3.63
C ASP A 28 10.34 -7.88 -4.45
N ASN A 29 9.87 -8.08 -5.69
CA ASN A 29 9.31 -7.05 -6.54
C ASN A 29 8.25 -7.64 -7.49
N TYR A 30 7.14 -6.92 -7.62
CA TYR A 30 6.01 -7.26 -8.48
C TYR A 30 5.92 -6.32 -9.70
N LEU A 31 6.73 -5.26 -9.74
CA LEU A 31 6.66 -4.22 -10.76
C LEU A 31 7.52 -4.55 -11.97
N ILE A 32 6.89 -4.55 -13.14
CA ILE A 32 7.50 -4.74 -14.45
C ILE A 32 7.92 -3.37 -14.97
N PRO A 33 9.23 -3.13 -15.17
CA PRO A 33 9.68 -1.87 -15.72
C PRO A 33 9.24 -1.71 -17.18
N VAL A 34 8.85 -0.49 -17.54
CA VAL A 34 8.56 -0.09 -18.93
C VAL A 34 9.86 0.12 -19.71
N ASP A 35 9.83 -0.16 -21.00
CA ASP A 35 10.90 0.05 -21.98
C ASP A 35 12.25 -0.62 -21.63
N GLN A 36 12.22 -1.67 -20.80
CA GLN A 36 13.41 -2.43 -20.37
C GLN A 36 13.32 -3.91 -20.75
N PRO A 37 13.75 -4.29 -21.97
CA PRO A 37 13.63 -5.66 -22.45
C PRO A 37 14.51 -6.64 -21.65
N GLY A 38 13.99 -7.86 -21.43
CA GLY A 38 14.75 -8.94 -20.81
C GLY A 38 15.08 -8.78 -19.32
N LYS A 39 14.59 -7.71 -18.67
CA LYS A 39 14.88 -7.36 -17.28
C LYS A 39 14.36 -8.41 -16.29
N ILE A 40 15.09 -8.59 -15.18
CA ILE A 40 14.62 -9.33 -14.01
C ILE A 40 13.52 -8.50 -13.35
N ILE A 41 12.38 -9.14 -13.09
CA ILE A 41 11.22 -8.52 -12.45
C ILE A 41 11.32 -8.73 -10.95
N GLY A 42 11.40 -9.98 -10.50
CA GLY A 42 11.46 -10.29 -9.08
C GLY A 42 12.07 -11.66 -8.80
N PHE A 43 12.65 -11.78 -7.62
CA PHE A 43 13.10 -13.01 -7.00
C PHE A 43 12.02 -13.54 -6.07
N ILE A 44 11.97 -14.87 -5.94
CA ILE A 44 11.03 -15.52 -5.03
C ILE A 44 11.67 -15.66 -3.65
N TYR A 45 10.90 -15.34 -2.63
CA TYR A 45 11.26 -15.54 -1.23
C TYR A 45 10.27 -16.51 -0.56
N PRO A 46 10.74 -17.48 0.24
CA PRO A 46 12.14 -17.89 0.36
C PRO A 46 12.65 -18.46 -0.97
N ALA A 47 13.96 -18.40 -1.19
CA ALA A 47 14.57 -18.89 -2.43
C ALA A 47 14.22 -20.38 -2.64
N PRO A 48 13.55 -20.76 -3.74
CA PRO A 48 13.06 -22.13 -3.92
C PRO A 48 14.19 -23.06 -4.36
N ALA A 49 14.00 -24.38 -4.23
CA ALA A 49 14.92 -25.34 -4.83
C ALA A 49 14.66 -25.44 -6.35
N ASN A 50 13.40 -25.60 -6.73
CA ASN A 50 12.90 -25.78 -8.08
C ASN A 50 11.80 -24.77 -8.42
N ILE A 51 11.83 -24.29 -9.66
CA ILE A 51 10.86 -23.32 -10.17
C ILE A 51 10.58 -23.59 -11.64
N ARG A 52 9.31 -23.54 -12.03
CA ARG A 52 8.87 -23.60 -13.43
C ARG A 52 7.69 -22.65 -13.65
N LEU A 53 7.66 -21.98 -14.80
CA LEU A 53 6.48 -21.25 -15.26
C LEU A 53 5.48 -22.24 -15.87
N LEU A 54 4.27 -22.31 -15.30
CA LEU A 54 3.17 -23.14 -15.79
C LEU A 54 2.27 -22.37 -16.75
N SER A 55 1.89 -21.15 -16.37
CA SER A 55 1.01 -20.29 -17.17
C SER A 55 1.45 -18.83 -17.13
N ASP A 56 1.18 -18.11 -18.21
CA ASP A 56 1.43 -16.69 -18.36
C ASP A 56 0.33 -16.11 -19.25
N THR A 57 -0.49 -15.23 -18.68
CA THR A 57 -1.63 -14.57 -19.37
C THR A 57 -1.22 -13.69 -20.55
N SER A 58 0.08 -13.38 -20.70
CA SER A 58 0.62 -12.39 -21.64
C SER A 58 1.69 -12.92 -22.59
N SER A 59 2.23 -14.10 -22.30
CA SER A 59 3.41 -14.64 -22.97
C SER A 59 4.66 -13.75 -22.91
N LEU A 60 4.78 -12.85 -21.93
CA LEU A 60 5.92 -11.94 -21.74
C LEU A 60 7.04 -12.53 -20.90
N PHE A 61 6.75 -13.51 -20.05
CA PHE A 61 7.66 -13.91 -18.99
C PHE A 61 8.41 -15.20 -19.29
N ARG A 62 9.55 -15.35 -18.60
CA ARG A 62 10.36 -16.56 -18.54
C ARG A 62 10.95 -16.68 -17.15
N ILE A 63 11.43 -17.86 -16.81
CA ILE A 63 12.24 -18.08 -15.61
C ILE A 63 13.72 -18.07 -15.98
N ASP A 64 14.51 -17.32 -15.22
CA ASP A 64 15.96 -17.51 -15.16
C ASP A 64 16.26 -18.60 -14.12
N PHE A 65 16.52 -19.83 -14.58
CA PHE A 65 16.73 -20.97 -13.69
C PHE A 65 18.00 -20.85 -12.84
N LYS A 66 19.02 -20.13 -13.32
CA LYS A 66 20.27 -19.94 -12.57
C LYS A 66 20.05 -18.97 -11.41
N LYS A 67 19.33 -17.87 -11.68
CA LYS A 67 19.02 -16.85 -10.67
C LYS A 67 17.75 -17.13 -9.86
N LYS A 68 16.95 -18.11 -10.29
CA LYS A 68 15.62 -18.44 -9.73
C LYS A 68 14.69 -17.22 -9.70
N ALA A 69 14.68 -16.46 -10.79
CA ALA A 69 14.01 -15.18 -10.88
C ALA A 69 13.04 -15.12 -12.07
N ILE A 70 11.97 -14.36 -11.91
CA ILE A 70 11.04 -14.04 -12.99
C ILE A 70 11.66 -12.94 -13.84
N CYS A 71 11.69 -13.13 -15.15
CA CYS A 71 12.24 -12.16 -16.09
C CYS A 71 11.27 -11.91 -17.24
N LEU A 72 11.39 -10.74 -17.85
CA LEU A 72 10.91 -10.55 -19.21
C LEU A 72 11.69 -11.44 -20.19
N LYS A 73 11.02 -11.90 -21.24
CA LYS A 73 11.69 -12.50 -22.40
C LYS A 73 12.65 -11.48 -23.02
N LYS A 74 13.79 -11.96 -23.56
CA LYS A 74 14.93 -11.10 -23.97
C LYS A 74 14.56 -9.94 -24.89
N ASN A 75 13.59 -10.13 -25.79
CA ASN A 75 13.15 -9.12 -26.77
C ASN A 75 11.74 -8.57 -26.47
N LYS A 76 11.26 -8.71 -25.24
CA LYS A 76 9.94 -8.24 -24.81
C LYS A 76 10.10 -7.18 -23.74
N ALA A 77 9.39 -6.07 -23.92
CA ALA A 77 9.23 -4.99 -22.96
C ALA A 77 7.78 -4.51 -23.00
N LEU A 78 7.32 -3.91 -21.90
CA LEU A 78 6.07 -3.16 -21.87
C LEU A 78 6.35 -1.73 -22.34
N SER A 79 5.41 -1.13 -23.08
CA SER A 79 5.50 0.28 -23.45
C SER A 79 4.71 1.18 -22.50
N VAL A 80 5.09 2.45 -22.42
CA VAL A 80 4.38 3.47 -21.62
C VAL A 80 2.89 3.50 -21.98
N GLY A 81 2.55 3.57 -23.28
CA GLY A 81 1.17 3.69 -23.77
C GLY A 81 0.34 2.40 -23.72
N GLN A 82 0.90 1.27 -23.27
CA GLN A 82 0.17 0.00 -23.20
C GLN A 82 -0.97 0.06 -22.17
N MET A 83 -2.21 -0.21 -22.60
CA MET A 83 -3.38 -0.11 -21.72
C MET A 83 -3.42 -1.19 -20.65
N SER A 84 -3.00 -2.43 -20.95
CA SER A 84 -2.92 -3.50 -19.96
C SER A 84 -1.78 -3.24 -18.97
N TYR A 85 -2.07 -3.39 -17.68
CA TYR A 85 -1.08 -3.17 -16.61
C TYR A 85 -1.03 -4.30 -15.58
N ARG A 86 -1.90 -5.32 -15.66
CA ARG A 86 -1.88 -6.50 -14.77
C ARG A 86 -1.62 -7.77 -15.57
N TYR A 87 -0.77 -8.64 -15.04
CA TYR A 87 -0.37 -9.86 -15.72
C TYR A 87 -0.28 -11.02 -14.73
N GLY A 88 -1.18 -11.98 -14.88
CA GLY A 88 -1.18 -13.20 -14.08
C GLY A 88 -0.15 -14.21 -14.57
N ILE A 89 0.56 -14.82 -13.62
CA ILE A 89 1.42 -15.99 -13.85
C ILE A 89 1.13 -17.08 -12.82
N THR A 90 1.25 -18.34 -13.23
CA THR A 90 1.26 -19.48 -12.31
C THR A 90 2.62 -20.15 -12.38
N LEU A 91 3.24 -20.32 -11.22
CA LEU A 91 4.53 -20.99 -11.05
C LEU A 91 4.36 -22.31 -10.32
N LEU A 92 5.11 -23.33 -10.72
CA LEU A 92 5.34 -24.52 -9.90
C LEU A 92 6.61 -24.29 -9.10
N ILE A 93 6.47 -24.12 -7.79
CA ILE A 93 7.57 -23.84 -6.86
C ILE A 93 7.65 -24.97 -5.85
N ASP A 94 8.76 -25.73 -5.88
CA ASP A 94 8.98 -26.89 -5.01
C ASP A 94 7.77 -27.86 -4.97
N GLY A 95 7.17 -28.11 -6.14
CA GLY A 95 6.02 -29.01 -6.31
C GLY A 95 4.65 -28.40 -5.96
N LYS A 96 4.59 -27.13 -5.59
CA LYS A 96 3.34 -26.40 -5.31
C LYS A 96 3.03 -25.38 -6.38
N GLU A 97 1.79 -25.31 -6.81
CA GLU A 97 1.33 -24.23 -7.70
C GLU A 97 1.15 -22.94 -6.89
N CYS A 98 1.69 -21.85 -7.40
CA CYS A 98 1.65 -20.53 -6.78
C CYS A 98 1.28 -19.50 -7.84
N GLU A 99 0.24 -18.73 -7.57
CA GLU A 99 -0.24 -17.69 -8.49
C GLU A 99 0.26 -16.32 -8.06
N PHE A 100 0.74 -15.54 -9.02
CA PHE A 100 1.18 -14.17 -8.83
C PHE A 100 0.52 -13.24 -9.84
N GLU A 101 0.35 -11.98 -9.47
CA GLU A 101 -0.04 -10.91 -10.37
C GLU A 101 1.09 -9.88 -10.43
N LEU A 102 1.65 -9.68 -11.62
CA LEU A 102 2.69 -8.69 -11.88
C LEU A 102 2.06 -7.43 -12.47
N LEU A 103 2.65 -6.28 -12.15
CA LEU A 103 2.10 -4.98 -12.51
C LEU A 103 3.05 -4.21 -13.40
N LYS A 104 2.56 -3.60 -14.48
CA LYS A 104 3.34 -2.58 -15.20
C LYS A 104 3.61 -1.43 -14.24
N ASP A 105 4.88 -1.05 -14.05
CA ASP A 105 5.23 0.13 -13.27
C ASP A 105 4.74 1.39 -14.00
N GLY A 106 3.58 1.88 -13.58
CA GLY A 106 3.00 3.14 -14.03
C GLY A 106 2.83 4.14 -12.89
N PHE A 107 3.36 3.83 -11.71
CA PHE A 107 3.17 4.67 -10.54
C PHE A 107 3.85 6.02 -10.75
N SER A 108 3.15 7.11 -10.43
CA SER A 108 3.73 8.44 -10.44
C SER A 108 4.97 8.48 -9.57
N LYS A 109 5.98 9.27 -9.98
CA LYS A 109 7.25 9.44 -9.25
C LYS A 109 7.42 10.87 -8.71
N ASN A 110 6.30 11.53 -8.41
CA ASN A 110 6.24 12.93 -7.99
C ASN A 110 6.35 13.13 -6.47
N LYS A 111 6.53 12.05 -5.69
CA LYS A 111 6.68 12.05 -4.23
C LYS A 111 5.43 12.43 -3.43
N VAL A 112 4.32 12.73 -4.08
CA VAL A 112 3.10 13.20 -3.41
C VAL A 112 2.32 12.03 -2.83
N VAL A 113 2.11 12.03 -1.52
CA VAL A 113 1.20 11.11 -0.82
C VAL A 113 0.01 11.90 -0.29
N ALA A 114 -1.19 11.62 -0.80
CA ALA A 114 -2.41 12.27 -0.32
C ALA A 114 -2.84 11.67 1.03
N HIS A 115 -2.79 12.45 2.10
CA HIS A 115 -3.13 12.04 3.47
C HIS A 115 -4.63 11.74 3.58
N ARG A 116 -5.00 10.48 3.89
CA ARG A 116 -6.40 10.00 3.91
C ARG A 116 -7.12 10.15 2.58
N GLY A 117 -6.36 10.18 1.48
CA GLY A 117 -6.81 10.50 0.12
C GLY A 117 -6.94 12.00 -0.17
N ALA A 118 -7.32 12.36 -1.39
CA ALA A 118 -7.54 13.76 -1.77
C ALA A 118 -8.96 14.20 -1.41
N TRP A 119 -9.15 14.54 -0.13
CA TRP A 119 -10.45 14.82 0.47
C TRP A 119 -10.79 16.31 0.55
N ARG A 120 -9.83 17.14 0.96
CA ARG A 120 -10.04 18.52 1.43
C ARG A 120 -10.64 19.43 0.36
N LYS A 121 -9.95 19.63 -0.76
CA LYS A 121 -10.39 20.54 -1.83
C LYS A 121 -11.62 20.01 -2.59
N LYS A 122 -11.78 18.69 -2.64
CA LYS A 122 -12.90 18.01 -3.31
C LYS A 122 -14.15 17.95 -2.42
N GLY A 123 -14.03 18.25 -1.13
CA GLY A 123 -15.14 18.21 -0.17
C GLY A 123 -15.74 16.82 0.00
N VAL A 124 -14.90 15.78 -0.03
CA VAL A 124 -15.31 14.39 0.21
C VAL A 124 -14.78 13.90 1.56
N LEU A 125 -15.27 12.75 2.04
CA LEU A 125 -14.80 12.20 3.31
C LEU A 125 -13.35 11.74 3.22
N GLN A 126 -12.59 11.96 4.31
CA GLN A 126 -11.31 11.29 4.55
C GLN A 126 -11.49 9.78 4.57
N ASN A 127 -10.44 9.02 4.24
CA ASN A 127 -10.46 7.55 4.35
C ASN A 127 -11.63 6.90 3.58
N SER A 128 -11.98 7.47 2.43
CA SER A 128 -13.05 7.00 1.56
C SER A 128 -12.48 6.47 0.24
N VAL A 129 -13.22 5.56 -0.41
CA VAL A 129 -12.90 5.14 -1.79
C VAL A 129 -12.86 6.36 -2.72
N ARG A 130 -13.73 7.35 -2.49
CA ARG A 130 -13.78 8.57 -3.28
C ARG A 130 -12.55 9.45 -3.09
N SER A 131 -12.05 9.62 -1.86
CA SER A 131 -10.81 10.38 -1.63
C SER A 131 -9.60 9.69 -2.25
N PHE A 132 -9.53 8.35 -2.22
CA PHE A 132 -8.52 7.59 -2.96
C PHE A 132 -8.59 7.84 -4.47
N GLN A 133 -9.78 7.70 -5.07
CA GLN A 133 -9.99 7.94 -6.49
C GLN A 133 -9.61 9.37 -6.90
N ASN A 134 -9.92 10.37 -6.07
CA ASN A 134 -9.48 11.73 -6.32
C ASN A 134 -7.94 11.84 -6.34
N ALA A 135 -7.23 11.13 -5.47
CA ALA A 135 -5.75 11.11 -5.48
C ALA A 135 -5.21 10.46 -6.76
N VAL A 136 -5.87 9.41 -7.26
CA VAL A 136 -5.57 8.81 -8.58
C VAL A 136 -5.82 9.80 -9.71
N GLU A 137 -6.96 10.49 -9.73
CA GLU A 137 -7.30 11.51 -10.72
C GLU A 137 -6.28 12.66 -10.77
N LEU A 138 -5.71 13.03 -9.60
CA LEU A 138 -4.64 14.02 -9.49
C LEU A 138 -3.27 13.50 -9.92
N GLY A 139 -3.10 12.19 -10.05
CA GLY A 139 -1.84 11.54 -10.35
C GLY A 139 -0.86 11.54 -9.18
N CYS A 140 -1.33 11.54 -7.93
CA CYS A 140 -0.48 11.40 -6.75
C CYS A 140 0.32 10.08 -6.84
N GLN A 141 1.56 10.07 -6.35
CA GLN A 141 2.33 8.83 -6.24
C GLN A 141 1.69 7.86 -5.25
N GLY A 142 1.30 8.35 -4.07
CA GLY A 142 0.65 7.57 -3.04
C GLY A 142 -0.65 8.20 -2.53
N SER A 143 -1.42 7.41 -1.81
CA SER A 143 -2.56 7.86 -1.02
C SER A 143 -2.56 7.08 0.29
N GLU A 144 -2.40 7.78 1.40
CA GLU A 144 -2.43 7.18 2.73
C GLU A 144 -3.89 6.87 3.13
N MET A 145 -4.09 5.74 3.81
CA MET A 145 -5.38 5.20 4.26
C MET A 145 -5.22 4.48 5.60
N ASP A 146 -5.99 4.89 6.60
CA ASP A 146 -5.99 4.31 7.94
C ASP A 146 -6.96 3.12 8.06
N VAL A 147 -6.59 2.06 8.78
CA VAL A 147 -7.46 0.89 8.98
C VAL A 147 -7.68 0.50 10.44
N TRP A 148 -8.89 0.01 10.73
CA TRP A 148 -9.34 -0.53 12.01
C TRP A 148 -10.06 -1.87 11.84
N LEU A 149 -10.27 -2.59 12.95
CA LEU A 149 -10.96 -3.88 12.98
C LEU A 149 -12.30 -3.78 13.72
N THR A 150 -13.40 -4.04 13.03
CA THR A 150 -14.76 -4.06 13.62
C THR A 150 -14.96 -5.23 14.59
N ALA A 151 -16.02 -5.20 15.40
CA ALA A 151 -16.34 -6.26 16.37
C ALA A 151 -16.45 -7.67 15.74
N ASP A 152 -16.88 -7.75 14.48
CA ASP A 152 -16.98 -8.97 13.66
C ASP A 152 -15.74 -9.23 12.79
N ASN A 153 -14.59 -8.63 13.14
CA ASN A 153 -13.28 -8.83 12.51
C ASN A 153 -13.22 -8.44 11.03
N LYS A 154 -13.95 -7.40 10.61
CA LYS A 154 -13.80 -6.82 9.27
C LYS A 154 -12.89 -5.60 9.33
N VAL A 155 -12.00 -5.50 8.34
CA VAL A 155 -11.10 -4.36 8.23
C VAL A 155 -11.82 -3.22 7.52
N VAL A 156 -11.92 -2.08 8.19
CA VAL A 156 -12.60 -0.87 7.70
C VAL A 156 -11.66 0.32 7.71
N LEU A 157 -11.93 1.31 6.86
CA LEU A 157 -11.14 2.53 6.79
C LEU A 157 -11.65 3.57 7.77
N SER A 158 -10.78 4.10 8.60
CA SER A 158 -11.07 5.23 9.50
C SER A 158 -9.79 5.74 10.12
N HIS A 159 -9.65 7.06 10.28
CA HIS A 159 -8.53 7.59 11.04
C HIS A 159 -8.71 7.32 12.53
N ASP A 160 -9.87 7.72 13.06
CA ASP A 160 -10.16 7.67 14.49
C ASP A 160 -10.81 6.34 14.88
N PRO A 161 -10.67 5.92 16.15
CA PRO A 161 -11.39 4.75 16.68
C PRO A 161 -12.92 4.94 16.69
N HIS A 162 -13.40 6.18 16.49
CA HIS A 162 -14.80 6.53 16.46
C HIS A 162 -15.16 7.19 15.13
N VAL A 163 -16.28 6.79 14.54
CA VAL A 163 -16.84 7.41 13.34
C VAL A 163 -18.31 7.72 13.56
N TYR A 164 -18.73 8.98 13.39
CA TYR A 164 -20.10 9.44 13.66
C TYR A 164 -20.63 9.06 15.06
N GLY A 165 -19.75 9.09 16.07
CA GLY A 165 -20.08 8.71 17.45
C GLY A 165 -20.13 7.20 17.70
N LEU A 166 -19.82 6.37 16.71
CA LEU A 166 -19.76 4.91 16.82
C LEU A 166 -18.32 4.46 16.99
N GLU A 167 -18.05 3.69 18.05
CA GLU A 167 -16.75 3.08 18.27
C GLU A 167 -16.56 1.87 17.36
N VAL A 168 -15.58 1.94 16.45
CA VAL A 168 -15.38 0.95 15.37
C VAL A 168 -15.20 -0.46 15.92
N GLU A 169 -14.42 -0.61 17.00
CA GLU A 169 -14.11 -1.94 17.55
C GLU A 169 -15.27 -2.59 18.31
N ASN A 170 -16.35 -1.85 18.60
CA ASN A 170 -17.52 -2.32 19.36
C ASN A 170 -18.80 -2.46 18.53
N ILE A 171 -18.70 -2.23 17.22
CA ILE A 171 -19.81 -2.36 16.27
C ILE A 171 -19.47 -3.37 15.17
N THR A 172 -20.46 -4.09 14.65
CA THR A 172 -20.24 -4.95 13.47
C THR A 172 -20.15 -4.13 12.20
N SER A 173 -19.46 -4.64 11.18
CA SER A 173 -19.35 -4.01 9.87
C SER A 173 -20.70 -3.68 9.22
N LEU A 174 -21.68 -4.58 9.34
CA LEU A 174 -23.02 -4.38 8.84
C LEU A 174 -23.74 -3.23 9.56
N GLN A 175 -23.66 -3.19 10.89
CA GLN A 175 -24.27 -2.11 11.67
C GLN A 175 -23.59 -0.77 11.39
N LEU A 176 -22.26 -0.74 11.26
CA LEU A 176 -21.51 0.46 10.90
C LEU A 176 -21.94 0.98 9.53
N PHE A 177 -22.04 0.10 8.54
CA PHE A 177 -22.54 0.46 7.21
C PHE A 177 -23.97 1.01 7.27
N GLN A 178 -24.90 0.31 7.94
CA GLN A 178 -26.31 0.73 8.04
C GLN A 178 -26.48 2.10 8.69
N GLN A 179 -25.63 2.42 9.67
CA GLN A 179 -25.70 3.71 10.38
C GLN A 179 -25.01 4.83 9.62
N THR A 180 -24.07 4.51 8.72
CA THR A 180 -23.30 5.52 7.97
C THR A 180 -23.78 5.72 6.52
N ILE A 181 -24.66 4.87 6.01
CA ILE A 181 -25.18 4.99 4.63
C ILE A 181 -25.89 6.31 4.34
N ASN A 182 -26.43 6.97 5.37
CA ASN A 182 -27.13 8.26 5.23
C ASN A 182 -26.17 9.45 5.10
N GLU A 183 -24.87 9.27 5.41
CA GLU A 183 -23.84 10.32 5.41
C GLU A 183 -23.19 10.54 4.03
N LYS A 184 -23.84 10.07 2.95
CA LYS A 184 -23.43 10.15 1.52
C LYS A 184 -22.20 9.32 1.12
N ASP A 185 -21.27 9.02 2.04
CA ASP A 185 -20.20 8.03 1.87
C ASP A 185 -20.12 7.14 3.13
N PRO A 186 -20.63 5.89 3.08
CA PRO A 186 -20.51 4.97 4.21
C PRO A 186 -19.04 4.61 4.47
N VAL A 187 -18.73 4.17 5.68
CA VAL A 187 -17.38 3.72 6.04
C VAL A 187 -17.01 2.50 5.18
N PRO A 188 -15.99 2.59 4.32
CA PRO A 188 -15.66 1.50 3.42
C PRO A 188 -14.79 0.44 4.11
N SER A 189 -14.85 -0.78 3.60
CA SER A 189 -13.92 -1.86 3.93
C SER A 189 -12.60 -1.74 3.17
N LEU A 190 -11.55 -2.37 3.70
CA LEU A 190 -10.27 -2.48 2.97
C LEU A 190 -10.45 -3.19 1.63
N GLN A 191 -11.34 -4.18 1.53
CA GLN A 191 -11.63 -4.86 0.26
C GLN A 191 -12.21 -3.90 -0.78
N GLU A 192 -13.11 -2.99 -0.40
CA GLU A 192 -13.68 -1.98 -1.31
C GLU A 192 -12.61 -0.99 -1.79
N LEU A 193 -11.72 -0.55 -0.89
CA LEU A 193 -10.55 0.26 -1.29
C LEU A 193 -9.70 -0.51 -2.31
N LEU A 194 -9.31 -1.75 -2.01
CA LEU A 194 -8.42 -2.52 -2.88
C LEU A 194 -9.08 -2.87 -4.22
N MET A 195 -10.41 -3.03 -4.28
CA MET A 195 -11.13 -3.14 -5.54
C MET A 195 -11.00 -1.87 -6.39
N ALA A 196 -11.05 -0.68 -5.78
CA ALA A 196 -10.79 0.57 -6.51
C ALA A 196 -9.32 0.74 -6.91
N VAL A 197 -8.37 0.36 -6.05
CA VAL A 197 -6.93 0.38 -6.35
C VAL A 197 -6.60 -0.46 -7.59
N ARG A 198 -7.26 -1.62 -7.73
CA ARG A 198 -7.10 -2.57 -8.83
C ARG A 198 -7.43 -2.00 -10.21
N GLU A 199 -8.22 -0.93 -10.29
CA GLU A 199 -8.66 -0.31 -11.55
C GLU A 199 -7.66 0.72 -12.10
N GLN A 200 -6.46 0.81 -11.51
CA GLN A 200 -5.41 1.72 -11.92
C GLN A 200 -4.01 1.17 -11.57
N ASN A 201 -2.95 1.85 -12.01
CA ASN A 201 -1.54 1.56 -11.67
C ASN A 201 -0.68 2.83 -11.54
N VAL A 202 -1.28 3.95 -11.12
CA VAL A 202 -0.71 5.29 -11.02
C VAL A 202 -0.40 5.69 -9.57
N THR A 203 -1.30 5.34 -8.63
CA THR A 203 -1.20 5.70 -7.22
C THR A 203 -1.20 4.43 -6.36
N HIS A 204 -0.24 4.31 -5.45
CA HIS A 204 -0.23 3.21 -4.48
C HIS A 204 -0.97 3.60 -3.19
N PRO A 205 -1.76 2.69 -2.59
CA PRO A 205 -2.24 2.89 -1.22
C PRO A 205 -1.09 2.70 -0.22
N VAL A 206 -0.98 3.62 0.73
CA VAL A 206 -0.11 3.51 1.91
C VAL A 206 -1.03 3.22 3.10
N ILE A 207 -0.99 2.01 3.63
CA ILE A 207 -1.95 1.53 4.63
C ILE A 207 -1.38 1.76 6.04
N GLU A 208 -1.98 2.66 6.82
CA GLU A 208 -1.68 2.81 8.23
C GLU A 208 -2.47 1.81 9.08
N ILE A 209 -1.77 0.93 9.79
CA ILE A 209 -2.39 0.03 10.76
C ILE A 209 -2.41 0.71 12.12
N LYS A 210 -3.62 1.06 12.58
CA LYS A 210 -3.86 1.76 13.84
C LYS A 210 -3.75 0.84 15.05
N ASP A 211 -3.34 1.42 16.17
CA ASP A 211 -3.32 0.73 17.45
C ASP A 211 -4.74 0.53 17.97
N SER A 212 -5.10 -0.72 18.25
CA SER A 212 -6.39 -1.04 18.84
C SER A 212 -6.47 -0.54 20.29
N GLN A 213 -7.64 -0.06 20.67
CA GLN A 213 -7.93 0.36 22.04
C GLN A 213 -8.03 -0.84 23.00
N LYS A 214 -8.11 -2.06 22.45
CA LYS A 214 -8.18 -3.32 23.19
C LYS A 214 -6.81 -3.97 23.40
N GLY A 215 -5.72 -3.28 23.05
CA GLY A 215 -4.35 -3.72 23.28
C GLY A 215 -3.69 -4.45 22.11
N LEU A 216 -2.44 -4.88 22.32
CA LEU A 216 -1.54 -5.36 21.26
C LEU A 216 -2.05 -6.60 20.53
N GLU A 217 -2.62 -7.58 21.23
CA GLU A 217 -3.13 -8.81 20.60
C GLU A 217 -4.16 -8.48 19.51
N ARG A 218 -5.06 -7.54 19.81
CA ARG A 218 -6.08 -7.08 18.86
C ARG A 218 -5.47 -6.25 17.72
N THR A 219 -4.44 -5.45 17.99
CA THR A 219 -3.65 -4.77 16.94
C THR A 219 -2.97 -5.78 16.00
N LEU A 220 -2.41 -6.87 16.53
CA LEU A 220 -1.81 -7.94 15.73
C LEU A 220 -2.87 -8.72 14.94
N GLN A 221 -4.07 -8.91 15.50
CA GLN A 221 -5.19 -9.50 14.76
C GLN A 221 -5.61 -8.63 13.56
N LEU A 222 -5.67 -7.31 13.73
CA LEU A 222 -5.88 -6.37 12.62
C LEU A 222 -4.76 -6.51 11.58
N THR A 223 -3.50 -6.57 12.04
CA THR A 223 -2.32 -6.74 11.18
C THR A 223 -2.43 -7.99 10.31
N ASP A 224 -2.70 -9.14 10.93
CA ASP A 224 -2.89 -10.41 10.24
C ASP A 224 -4.05 -10.32 9.23
N SER A 225 -5.15 -9.66 9.61
CA SER A 225 -6.32 -9.50 8.74
C SER A 225 -6.01 -8.66 7.49
N VAL A 226 -5.28 -7.55 7.66
CA VAL A 226 -4.85 -6.65 6.58
C VAL A 226 -3.94 -7.39 5.59
N VAL A 227 -2.86 -8.01 6.08
CA VAL A 227 -1.90 -8.74 5.21
C VAL A 227 -2.61 -9.89 4.49
N ASN A 228 -3.48 -10.64 5.19
CA ASN A 228 -4.26 -11.70 4.56
C ASN A 228 -5.18 -11.19 3.43
N ILE A 229 -5.84 -10.03 3.61
CA ILE A 229 -6.65 -9.41 2.56
C ILE A 229 -5.78 -9.05 1.35
N VAL A 230 -4.64 -8.41 1.57
CA VAL A 230 -3.69 -8.03 0.51
C VAL A 230 -3.23 -9.25 -0.28
N HIS A 231 -2.84 -10.34 0.39
CA HIS A 231 -2.38 -11.56 -0.29
C HIS A 231 -3.48 -12.25 -1.07
N ARG A 232 -4.68 -12.40 -0.49
CA ARG A 232 -5.82 -13.02 -1.18
C ARG A 232 -6.22 -12.25 -2.43
N MET A 233 -6.11 -10.92 -2.41
CA MET A 233 -6.44 -10.05 -3.53
C MET A 233 -5.25 -9.79 -4.48
N LYS A 234 -4.09 -10.43 -4.25
CA LYS A 234 -2.85 -10.27 -5.02
C LYS A 234 -2.38 -8.81 -5.12
N MET A 235 -2.46 -8.07 -4.01
CA MET A 235 -2.19 -6.63 -3.94
C MET A 235 -0.79 -6.26 -3.45
N GLN A 236 0.11 -7.23 -3.25
CA GLN A 236 1.46 -6.99 -2.72
C GLN A 236 2.27 -6.01 -3.57
N GLY A 237 2.09 -6.03 -4.89
CA GLY A 237 2.73 -5.07 -5.80
C GLY A 237 2.17 -3.66 -5.74
N TYR A 238 1.05 -3.45 -5.06
CA TYR A 238 0.41 -2.14 -4.93
C TYR A 238 0.70 -1.47 -3.59
N VAL A 239 0.74 -2.21 -2.49
CA VAL A 239 0.60 -1.61 -1.16
C VAL A 239 1.95 -1.32 -0.49
N GLU A 240 2.00 -0.27 0.32
CA GLU A 240 3.03 -0.04 1.33
C GLU A 240 2.35 0.07 2.70
N TYR A 241 3.05 -0.24 3.79
CA TYR A 241 2.48 -0.24 5.14
C TYR A 241 3.20 0.74 6.06
N ILE A 242 2.44 1.40 6.94
CA ILE A 242 2.97 2.28 7.98
C ILE A 242 2.29 1.99 9.32
N SER A 243 3.00 2.26 10.42
CA SER A 243 2.43 2.17 11.77
C SER A 243 3.31 2.88 12.79
N PHE A 244 2.68 3.45 13.83
CA PHE A 244 3.38 3.91 15.05
C PHE A 244 3.87 2.73 15.90
N ASN A 245 3.28 1.55 15.73
CA ASN A 245 3.60 0.37 16.51
C ASN A 245 4.68 -0.46 15.82
N TYR A 246 5.85 -0.55 16.45
CA TYR A 246 6.99 -1.27 15.87
C TYR A 246 6.74 -2.79 15.77
N GLU A 247 5.97 -3.37 16.68
CA GLU A 247 5.63 -4.80 16.63
C GLU A 247 4.67 -5.13 15.48
N VAL A 248 3.83 -4.17 15.06
CA VAL A 248 3.02 -4.30 13.85
C VAL A 248 3.90 -4.43 12.61
N LEU A 249 4.92 -3.58 12.47
CA LEU A 249 5.83 -3.64 11.31
C LEU A 249 6.64 -4.94 11.28
N LYS A 250 7.08 -5.42 12.46
CA LYS A 250 7.73 -6.73 12.58
C LYS A 250 6.79 -7.86 12.21
N ARG A 251 5.53 -7.82 12.68
CA ARG A 251 4.52 -8.81 12.33
C ARG A 251 4.22 -8.84 10.83
N ILE A 252 4.14 -7.68 10.17
CA ILE A 252 4.01 -7.61 8.71
C ILE A 252 5.21 -8.32 8.05
N ARG A 253 6.45 -8.06 8.50
CA ARG A 253 7.66 -8.71 7.95
C ARG A 253 7.75 -10.21 8.23
N GLU A 254 7.14 -10.70 9.32
CA GLU A 254 7.02 -12.13 9.59
C GLU A 254 6.06 -12.82 8.61
N LEU A 255 4.94 -12.16 8.29
CA LEU A 255 3.92 -12.68 7.38
C LEU A 255 4.31 -12.52 5.90
N ASP A 256 4.87 -11.38 5.55
CA ASP A 256 5.41 -11.03 4.23
C ASP A 256 6.81 -10.41 4.40
N PRO A 257 7.87 -11.21 4.24
CA PRO A 257 9.25 -10.76 4.39
C PRO A 257 9.69 -9.75 3.33
N THR A 258 8.89 -9.53 2.29
CA THR A 258 9.17 -8.60 1.18
C THR A 258 8.34 -7.31 1.26
N ALA A 259 7.29 -7.27 2.07
CA ALA A 259 6.41 -6.11 2.25
C ALA A 259 7.15 -4.83 2.64
N LYS A 260 6.87 -3.71 1.95
CA LYS A 260 7.45 -2.42 2.31
C LYS A 260 6.78 -1.84 3.55
N THR A 261 7.59 -1.52 4.56
CA THR A 261 7.14 -1.02 5.87
C THR A 261 7.89 0.24 6.26
N LEU A 262 7.21 1.31 6.66
CA LEU A 262 7.83 2.52 7.20
C LEU A 262 7.35 2.80 8.63
N TYR A 263 8.26 3.27 9.48
CA TYR A 263 7.98 3.50 10.90
C TYR A 263 7.57 4.93 11.19
N LEU A 264 6.44 5.10 11.89
CA LEU A 264 5.86 6.43 12.17
C LEU A 264 6.42 7.13 13.41
N TRP A 265 6.86 6.38 14.42
CA TRP A 265 7.17 6.97 15.73
C TRP A 265 8.63 7.43 15.82
N GLU A 266 8.88 8.72 15.57
CA GLU A 266 10.21 9.30 15.71
C GLU A 266 10.81 9.17 17.12
N GLY A 267 12.13 8.99 17.20
CA GLY A 267 12.89 8.98 18.46
C GLY A 267 12.74 7.74 19.35
N LYS A 268 11.87 6.79 19.00
CA LYS A 268 11.71 5.52 19.76
C LYS A 268 12.67 4.42 19.33
N LYS A 269 13.16 4.48 18.10
CA LYS A 269 14.10 3.53 17.49
C LYS A 269 15.19 4.29 16.77
N GLN A 270 16.39 3.72 16.76
CA GLN A 270 17.48 4.24 15.92
C GLN A 270 17.33 3.70 14.51
N LEU A 271 17.87 4.40 13.51
CA LEU A 271 17.87 3.93 12.11
C LEU A 271 18.48 2.53 11.94
N GLY A 272 19.47 2.19 12.78
CA GLY A 272 20.08 0.85 12.80
C GLY A 272 19.14 -0.27 13.24
N ASP A 273 18.19 0.02 14.14
CA ASP A 273 17.17 -0.95 14.57
C ASP A 273 16.26 -1.32 13.40
N LEU A 274 15.85 -0.32 12.61
CA LEU A 274 15.00 -0.52 11.43
C LEU A 274 15.68 -1.44 10.42
N ILE A 275 16.97 -1.22 10.13
CA ILE A 275 17.73 -2.08 9.23
C ILE A 275 17.80 -3.52 9.76
N LYS A 276 18.09 -3.68 11.05
CA LYS A 276 18.18 -5.00 11.70
C LYS A 276 16.89 -5.80 11.56
N ASP A 277 15.75 -5.14 11.77
CA ASP A 277 14.42 -5.76 11.68
C ASP A 277 13.82 -5.67 10.26
N ARG A 278 14.64 -5.29 9.27
CA ARG A 278 14.28 -5.17 7.85
C ARG A 278 13.13 -4.19 7.58
N ILE A 279 12.91 -3.18 8.39
CA ILE A 279 11.96 -2.10 8.11
C ILE A 279 12.51 -1.23 6.99
N SER A 280 11.67 -0.86 6.02
CA SER A 280 12.09 -0.24 4.75
C SER A 280 12.43 1.24 4.87
N GLY A 281 11.91 1.94 5.88
CA GLY A 281 12.11 3.37 6.00
C GLY A 281 11.50 4.01 7.23
N ILE A 282 11.63 5.33 7.27
CA ILE A 282 11.00 6.21 8.24
C ILE A 282 9.89 7.00 7.57
N ASP A 283 8.79 7.16 8.28
CA ASP A 283 7.71 8.05 7.91
C ASP A 283 7.48 8.97 9.11
N TYR A 284 8.26 10.05 9.23
CA TYR A 284 8.30 10.81 10.48
C TYR A 284 7.58 12.15 10.35
N SER A 285 7.14 12.68 11.50
CA SER A 285 6.54 14.00 11.51
C SER A 285 7.56 15.05 11.05
N TYR A 286 7.09 16.16 10.47
CA TYR A 286 7.96 17.26 10.05
C TYR A 286 8.81 17.82 11.21
N TYR A 287 8.41 17.63 12.47
CA TYR A 287 9.19 18.03 13.64
C TYR A 287 10.53 17.30 13.71
N ALA A 288 10.58 16.00 13.38
CA ALA A 288 11.83 15.23 13.38
C ALA A 288 12.84 15.79 12.36
N TYR A 289 12.37 16.15 11.17
CA TYR A 289 13.19 16.74 10.11
C TYR A 289 13.61 18.19 10.41
N ARG A 290 12.82 18.93 11.20
CA ARG A 290 13.23 20.24 11.71
C ARG A 290 14.36 20.11 12.73
N GLN A 291 14.30 19.10 13.61
CA GLN A 291 15.29 18.86 14.66
C GLN A 291 16.62 18.32 14.13
N ASP A 292 16.59 17.42 13.13
CA ASP A 292 17.80 16.89 12.50
C ASP A 292 17.81 17.13 10.99
N LYS A 293 18.58 18.13 10.56
CA LYS A 293 18.77 18.48 9.14
C LYS A 293 19.54 17.43 8.35
N ASN A 294 20.24 16.51 9.01
CA ASN A 294 20.95 15.41 8.35
C ASN A 294 20.10 14.13 8.27
N LEU A 295 18.88 14.11 8.83
CA LEU A 295 18.05 12.91 8.91
C LEU A 295 17.84 12.25 7.54
N VAL A 296 17.48 13.04 6.52
CA VAL A 296 17.28 12.55 5.15
C VAL A 296 18.56 11.88 4.62
N LYS A 297 19.69 12.56 4.76
CA LYS A 297 20.99 12.07 4.29
C LYS A 297 21.40 10.79 5.02
N ASN A 298 21.22 10.74 6.34
CA ASN A 298 21.59 9.62 7.18
C ASN A 298 20.72 8.39 6.87
N ALA A 299 19.40 8.55 6.82
CA ALA A 299 18.48 7.47 6.47
C ALA A 299 18.77 6.90 5.08
N LYS A 300 18.91 7.77 4.07
CA LYS A 300 19.25 7.34 2.71
C LYS A 300 20.62 6.69 2.60
N GLY A 301 21.61 7.18 3.35
CA GLY A 301 22.94 6.57 3.42
C GLY A 301 22.92 5.14 3.97
N MET A 302 21.87 4.78 4.72
CA MET A 302 21.63 3.43 5.23
C MET A 302 20.67 2.61 4.34
N GLY A 303 20.19 3.17 3.23
CA GLY A 303 19.25 2.52 2.32
C GLY A 303 17.79 2.57 2.78
N LEU A 304 17.46 3.42 3.75
CA LEU A 304 16.09 3.62 4.23
C LEU A 304 15.35 4.65 3.35
N LEU A 305 14.07 4.38 3.10
CA LEU A 305 13.13 5.35 2.54
C LEU A 305 12.80 6.44 3.56
N THR A 306 12.45 7.62 3.06
CA THR A 306 12.10 8.80 3.87
C THR A 306 10.77 9.41 3.42
N ASN A 307 9.79 9.40 4.31
CA ASN A 307 8.53 10.14 4.17
C ASN A 307 8.40 11.16 5.31
N VAL A 308 7.81 12.31 5.01
CA VAL A 308 7.52 13.38 5.98
C VAL A 308 6.03 13.67 6.02
N TRP A 309 5.45 13.71 7.22
CA TRP A 309 4.01 13.97 7.42
C TRP A 309 3.73 14.94 8.58
N THR A 310 2.53 15.46 8.73
CA THR A 310 1.68 15.89 7.61
C THR A 310 2.05 17.33 7.30
N VAL A 311 2.52 17.60 6.08
CA VAL A 311 3.02 18.93 5.69
C VAL A 311 1.97 19.62 4.83
N ASN A 312 1.49 20.78 5.25
CA ASN A 312 0.40 21.50 4.54
C ASN A 312 0.79 22.93 4.12
N ASP A 313 1.85 23.49 4.69
CA ASP A 313 2.34 24.82 4.36
C ASP A 313 3.17 24.83 3.07
N ALA A 314 2.97 25.82 2.20
CA ALA A 314 3.62 25.89 0.89
C ALA A 314 5.15 25.99 0.97
N GLU A 315 5.68 26.75 1.94
CA GLU A 315 7.12 26.92 2.11
C GLU A 315 7.75 25.62 2.63
N GLU A 316 7.09 24.93 3.56
CA GLU A 316 7.54 23.63 4.03
C GLU A 316 7.46 22.53 2.97
N LEU A 317 6.39 22.51 2.17
CA LEU A 317 6.24 21.59 1.05
C LEU A 317 7.41 21.73 0.06
N LEU A 318 7.73 22.96 -0.33
CA LEU A 318 8.88 23.25 -1.19
C LEU A 318 10.20 22.84 -0.53
N LEU A 319 10.37 23.17 0.76
CA LEU A 319 11.56 22.84 1.54
C LEU A 319 11.84 21.33 1.54
N TYR A 320 10.85 20.50 1.91
CA TYR A 320 11.06 19.05 1.98
C TYR A 320 11.22 18.42 0.60
N TYR A 321 10.53 18.95 -0.41
CA TYR A 321 10.73 18.50 -1.80
C TYR A 321 12.19 18.70 -2.24
N GLN A 322 12.76 19.88 -1.97
CA GLN A 322 14.15 20.23 -2.27
C GLN A 322 15.18 19.50 -1.40
N GLN A 323 14.84 19.20 -0.13
CA GLN A 323 15.68 18.35 0.73
C GLN A 323 15.82 16.92 0.21
N GLY A 324 14.95 16.51 -0.71
CA GLY A 324 15.09 15.25 -1.42
C GLY A 324 14.57 14.05 -0.64
N VAL A 325 13.56 14.23 0.23
CA VAL A 325 12.77 13.11 0.76
C VAL A 325 12.19 12.26 -0.38
N ASP A 326 11.88 11.00 -0.11
CA ASP A 326 11.26 10.10 -1.09
C ASP A 326 9.77 10.37 -1.24
N TYR A 327 9.12 10.76 -0.14
CA TYR A 327 7.69 11.04 -0.08
C TYR A 327 7.36 12.25 0.80
N ILE A 328 6.25 12.92 0.50
CA ILE A 328 5.65 13.98 1.32
C ILE A 328 4.17 13.68 1.46
N THR A 329 3.72 13.48 2.70
CA THR A 329 2.32 13.24 3.04
C THR A 329 1.64 14.55 3.42
N THR A 330 0.55 14.88 2.71
CA THR A 330 -0.10 16.21 2.80
C THR A 330 -1.62 16.12 2.64
N ASP A 331 -2.35 17.01 3.32
CA ASP A 331 -3.78 17.26 3.07
C ASP A 331 -4.02 18.14 1.84
N GLU A 332 -2.96 18.74 1.27
CA GLU A 332 -3.00 19.68 0.16
C GLU A 332 -2.27 19.12 -1.08
N PRO A 333 -2.60 17.91 -1.59
CA PRO A 333 -1.86 17.27 -2.68
C PRO A 333 -1.86 18.12 -3.96
N GLU A 334 -2.94 18.86 -4.25
CA GLU A 334 -2.99 19.78 -5.38
C GLU A 334 -1.98 20.93 -5.26
N LEU A 335 -1.75 21.43 -4.04
CA LEU A 335 -0.78 22.50 -3.80
C LEU A 335 0.63 21.99 -4.05
N LEU A 336 0.99 20.82 -3.50
CA LEU A 336 2.30 20.22 -3.72
C LEU A 336 2.52 19.90 -5.21
N LEU A 337 1.54 19.32 -5.91
CA LEU A 337 1.62 19.07 -7.35
C LEU A 337 1.83 20.37 -8.14
N LYS A 338 1.14 21.46 -7.76
CA LYS A 338 1.34 22.78 -8.38
C LYS A 338 2.76 23.31 -8.16
N ILE A 339 3.30 23.18 -6.95
CA ILE A 339 4.68 23.57 -6.62
C ILE A 339 5.65 22.79 -7.51
N ILE A 340 5.52 21.45 -7.58
CA ILE A 340 6.38 20.59 -8.39
C ILE A 340 6.33 20.97 -9.87
N ASN A 341 5.13 21.21 -10.41
CA ASN A 341 4.94 21.62 -11.80
C ASN A 341 5.49 23.02 -12.11
N SER A 342 5.72 23.88 -11.11
CA SER A 342 6.38 25.18 -11.33
C SER A 342 7.91 25.13 -11.28
N LEU A 343 8.47 24.01 -10.81
CA LEU A 343 9.92 23.78 -10.74
C LEU A 343 10.48 23.09 -11.99
N ASN A 344 9.62 22.38 -12.73
CA ASN A 344 9.93 21.71 -13.99
C ASN A 344 9.49 22.58 -15.18
#